data_AF-A0AAV4R2Y9-F1
#
_entry.id   AF-A0AAV4R2Y9-F1
#
_cell.length_a   1.000
_cell.length_b   1.000
_cell.length_c   1.000
_cell.angle_alpha   90.00
_cell.angle_beta   90.00
_cell.angle_gamma   90.00
#
_symmetry.space_group_name_H-M   'P 1'
#
loop_
_entity.id
_entity.type
_entity.pdbx_description
1 polymer ?
#
loop_
_entity_poly.entity_id
_entity_poly.type
_entity_poly.pdbx_seq_one_letter_code
_entity_poly.pdbx_strand_id
1 'polypeptide(L)'
;MDLNMPLPGAPPSEALFSNFIAEVKEIEKRDSVLTSKQQIDRLLRPGSTYFNLNPFEVLQIEPESSLDDVKKQYRKLSILVHPDKNPTDRDRAQQAFDIINKAYKILEDDTQRAKALEIVEEAKGRTDMMIEEKRKKQKKAGKSTKVEEDDPLKYKHAVYVMTMKLFADLERKRRQTEERNMEERKRKRESEIEEEEKKKIDKEWQKNYEESRDNRINSWKAFKSNTKSKKKVKEFRPPKHKAETR
;
A
#
# COMPACT_ATOMS: atom_id res chain seq x y z
N MET A 1 -3.37 -78.22 12.99
CA MET A 1 -3.25 -77.33 11.81
C MET A 1 -4.32 -76.27 11.95
N ASP A 2 -4.26 -75.52 13.06
CA ASP A 2 -3.59 -74.22 13.19
C ASP A 2 -4.53 -73.13 12.68
N LEU A 3 -5.49 -72.71 13.53
CA LEU A 3 -5.38 -71.51 14.38
C LEU A 3 -4.96 -70.27 13.61
N ASN A 4 -5.94 -69.45 13.21
CA ASN A 4 -5.72 -68.00 13.19
C ASN A 4 -7.04 -67.23 13.37
N MET A 5 -7.65 -67.36 14.55
CA MET A 5 -8.55 -66.34 15.05
C MET A 5 -7.66 -65.25 15.68
N PRO A 6 -7.67 -64.00 15.19
CA PRO A 6 -6.75 -62.99 15.66
C PRO A 6 -7.05 -62.62 17.11
N LEU A 7 -6.04 -62.70 17.96
CA LEU A 7 -6.09 -62.24 19.35
C LEU A 7 -6.27 -60.71 19.38
N PRO A 8 -7.14 -60.18 20.27
CA PRO A 8 -7.29 -58.74 20.42
C PRO A 8 -6.01 -58.15 21.05
N GLY A 9 -5.29 -57.34 20.29
CA GLY A 9 -4.06 -56.66 20.74
C GLY A 9 -2.81 -56.89 19.89
N ALA A 10 -2.88 -57.59 18.76
CA ALA A 10 -1.75 -57.66 17.84
C ALA A 10 -1.50 -56.31 17.13
N PRO A 11 -0.25 -55.82 17.05
CA PRO A 11 0.06 -54.59 16.32
C PRO A 11 -0.27 -54.77 14.82
N PRO A 12 -0.83 -53.75 14.15
CA PRO A 12 -1.23 -53.86 12.76
C PRO A 12 -0.02 -54.24 11.89
N SER A 13 -0.21 -55.18 10.95
CA SER A 13 0.86 -55.67 10.07
C SER A 13 1.55 -54.52 9.33
N GLU A 14 2.84 -54.66 9.01
CA GLU A 14 3.64 -53.63 8.32
C GLU A 14 3.01 -53.22 6.98
N ALA A 15 2.27 -54.13 6.32
CA ALA A 15 1.47 -53.84 5.14
C ALA A 15 0.23 -52.98 5.44
N LEU A 16 -0.48 -53.23 6.56
CA LEU A 16 -1.56 -52.35 7.03
C LEU A 16 -1.04 -50.98 7.46
N PHE A 17 0.14 -50.91 8.07
CA PHE A 17 0.80 -49.64 8.41
C PHE A 17 1.28 -48.88 7.17
N SER A 18 1.87 -49.56 6.19
CA SER A 18 2.27 -48.97 4.90
C SER A 18 1.05 -48.48 4.10
N ASN A 19 -0.04 -49.24 4.09
CA ASN A 19 -1.30 -48.82 3.47
C ASN A 19 -1.94 -47.66 4.22
N PHE A 20 -1.90 -47.64 5.55
CA PHE A 20 -2.34 -46.52 6.39
C PHE A 20 -1.51 -45.26 6.15
N ILE A 21 -0.18 -45.37 6.01
CA ILE A 21 0.69 -44.22 5.69
C ILE A 21 0.47 -43.72 4.26
N ALA A 22 0.19 -44.63 3.31
CA ALA A 22 -0.20 -44.24 1.96
C ALA A 22 -1.57 -43.54 1.95
N GLU A 23 -2.54 -44.04 2.73
CA GLU A 23 -3.87 -43.45 2.91
C GLU A 23 -3.82 -42.10 3.65
N VAL A 24 -2.94 -41.93 4.65
CA VAL A 24 -2.70 -40.66 5.36
C VAL A 24 -2.03 -39.64 4.43
N LYS A 25 -1.11 -40.06 3.57
CA LYS A 25 -0.57 -39.20 2.49
C LYS A 25 -1.59 -38.89 1.40
N GLU A 26 -2.54 -39.79 1.13
CA GLU A 26 -3.68 -39.50 0.25
C GLU A 26 -4.73 -38.59 0.91
N ILE A 27 -4.84 -38.59 2.24
CA ILE A 27 -5.62 -37.63 3.04
C ILE A 27 -4.95 -36.25 3.10
N GLU A 28 -3.62 -36.16 3.14
CA GLU A 28 -2.90 -34.89 2.90
C GLU A 28 -3.07 -34.39 1.45
N LYS A 29 -3.28 -35.31 0.48
CA LYS A 29 -3.60 -35.04 -0.93
C LYS A 29 -5.07 -34.74 -1.20
N ARG A 30 -5.98 -34.93 -0.23
CA ARG A 30 -7.35 -34.42 -0.28
C ARG A 30 -7.34 -32.89 -0.34
N ASP A 31 -7.25 -32.12 0.73
CA ASP A 31 -8.10 -30.91 0.74
C ASP A 31 -7.64 -29.82 1.74
N SER A 32 -6.67 -28.93 1.56
CA SER A 32 -6.19 -28.17 0.39
C SER A 32 -7.24 -27.32 -0.35
N VAL A 33 -8.50 -27.31 0.09
CA VAL A 33 -9.65 -26.74 -0.67
C VAL A 33 -9.79 -25.25 -0.46
N LEU A 34 -8.96 -24.53 -1.18
CA LEU A 34 -9.51 -23.42 -1.93
C LEU A 34 -9.35 -23.81 -3.39
N THR A 35 -10.46 -24.21 -4.02
CA THR A 35 -10.52 -24.36 -5.48
C THR A 35 -9.91 -23.12 -6.11
N SER A 36 -9.35 -23.22 -7.31
CA SER A 36 -8.77 -22.06 -7.99
C SER A 36 -9.69 -20.83 -7.95
N LYS A 37 -11.00 -21.06 -8.12
CA LYS A 37 -12.04 -20.04 -7.96
C LYS A 37 -12.06 -19.42 -6.56
N GLN A 38 -12.16 -20.23 -5.51
CA GLN A 38 -12.22 -19.71 -4.14
C GLN A 38 -10.91 -18.97 -3.77
N GLN A 39 -9.75 -19.39 -4.29
CA GLN A 39 -8.45 -18.73 -4.05
C GLN A 39 -8.40 -17.35 -4.71
N ILE A 40 -8.90 -17.26 -5.94
CA ILE A 40 -9.08 -16.00 -6.65
C ILE A 40 -10.09 -15.11 -5.90
N ASP A 41 -11.21 -15.65 -5.44
CA ASP A 41 -12.22 -14.93 -4.66
C ASP A 41 -11.65 -14.37 -3.35
N ARG A 42 -10.83 -15.14 -2.64
CA ARG A 42 -10.19 -14.69 -1.41
C ARG A 42 -9.30 -13.47 -1.64
N LEU A 43 -8.50 -13.48 -2.71
CA LEU A 43 -7.54 -12.41 -3.02
C LEU A 43 -8.21 -11.17 -3.60
N LEU A 44 -9.37 -11.33 -4.24
CA LEU A 44 -10.08 -10.26 -4.93
C LEU A 44 -11.40 -9.84 -4.26
N ARG A 45 -11.72 -10.37 -3.07
CA ARG A 45 -12.92 -9.98 -2.33
C ARG A 45 -12.90 -8.48 -2.00
N PRO A 46 -14.06 -7.81 -1.92
CA PRO A 46 -14.13 -6.44 -1.44
C PRO A 46 -13.39 -6.28 -0.10
N GLY A 47 -12.52 -5.26 -0.02
CA GLY A 47 -11.68 -5.02 1.16
C GLY A 47 -10.36 -5.81 1.19
N SER A 48 -10.07 -6.65 0.19
CA SER A 48 -8.78 -7.36 0.11
C SER A 48 -7.57 -6.43 -0.05
N THR A 49 -7.77 -5.18 -0.46
CA THR A 49 -6.69 -4.19 -0.63
C THR A 49 -5.80 -4.06 0.60
N TYR A 50 -6.39 -4.00 1.80
CA TYR A 50 -5.62 -3.89 3.05
C TYR A 50 -5.12 -5.25 3.54
N PHE A 51 -5.90 -6.31 3.31
CA PHE A 51 -5.52 -7.67 3.67
C PHE A 51 -4.27 -8.12 2.90
N ASN A 52 -4.21 -7.82 1.60
CA ASN A 52 -3.13 -8.20 0.70
C ASN A 52 -1.83 -7.38 0.93
N LEU A 53 -1.83 -6.42 1.86
CA LEU A 53 -0.61 -5.71 2.28
C LEU A 53 0.29 -6.59 3.13
N ASN A 54 -0.27 -7.56 3.85
CA ASN A 54 0.52 -8.53 4.60
C ASN A 54 0.92 -9.70 3.69
N PRO A 55 2.23 -9.86 3.36
CA PRO A 55 2.68 -10.92 2.47
C PRO A 55 2.53 -12.34 3.07
N PHE A 56 2.60 -12.48 4.40
CA PHE A 56 2.43 -13.77 5.08
C PHE A 56 1.00 -14.29 4.93
N GLU A 57 0.00 -13.41 5.03
CA GLU A 57 -1.40 -13.77 4.81
C GLU A 57 -1.73 -14.08 3.34
N VAL A 58 -1.12 -13.34 2.40
CA VAL A 58 -1.28 -13.62 0.97
C VAL A 58 -0.79 -15.04 0.65
N LEU A 59 0.37 -15.43 1.18
CA LEU A 59 0.92 -16.76 0.98
C LEU A 59 0.32 -17.82 1.92
N GLN A 60 -0.42 -17.44 2.97
CA GLN A 60 -0.91 -18.35 4.01
C GLN A 60 0.21 -19.10 4.70
N ILE A 61 1.20 -18.37 5.19
CA ILE A 61 2.34 -18.90 5.94
C ILE A 61 2.51 -18.13 7.24
N GLU A 62 3.16 -18.74 8.22
CA GLU A 62 3.49 -18.05 9.46
C GLU A 62 4.71 -17.12 9.25
N PRO A 63 4.80 -15.97 9.95
CA PRO A 63 5.94 -15.07 9.86
C PRO A 63 7.30 -15.74 10.11
N GLU A 64 7.32 -16.75 10.98
CA GLU A 64 8.49 -17.54 11.37
C GLU A 64 8.89 -18.60 10.32
N SER A 65 8.14 -18.74 9.22
CA SER A 65 8.42 -19.74 8.17
C SER A 65 9.76 -19.49 7.46
N SER A 66 10.42 -20.57 7.03
CA SER A 66 11.67 -20.47 6.29
C SER A 66 11.48 -19.95 4.86
N LEU A 67 12.54 -19.45 4.22
CA LEU A 67 12.48 -19.06 2.80
C LEU A 67 12.15 -20.23 1.87
N ASP A 68 12.49 -21.46 2.26
CA ASP A 68 12.13 -22.64 1.49
C ASP A 68 10.62 -22.91 1.54
N ASP A 69 10.00 -22.74 2.71
CA ASP A 69 8.54 -22.87 2.87
C ASP A 69 7.79 -21.77 2.10
N VAL A 70 8.32 -20.53 2.13
CA VAL A 70 7.82 -19.41 1.31
C VAL A 70 7.82 -19.79 -0.17
N LYS A 71 8.93 -20.35 -0.68
CA LYS A 71 9.07 -20.77 -2.08
C LYS A 71 8.12 -21.91 -2.45
N LYS A 72 8.00 -22.92 -1.59
CA LYS A 72 7.07 -24.05 -1.79
C LYS A 72 5.64 -23.56 -1.89
N GLN A 73 5.23 -22.69 -0.97
CA GLN A 73 3.88 -22.18 -0.92
C GLN A 73 3.55 -21.24 -2.07
N TYR A 74 4.49 -20.37 -2.46
CA TYR A 74 4.37 -19.55 -3.66
C TYR A 74 4.09 -20.42 -4.90
N ARG A 75 4.89 -21.46 -5.14
CA ARG A 75 4.69 -22.37 -6.28
C ARG A 75 3.30 -23.01 -6.26
N LYS A 76 2.85 -23.49 -5.10
CA LYS A 76 1.52 -24.09 -4.92
C LYS A 76 0.40 -23.11 -5.31
N LEU A 77 0.43 -21.90 -4.75
CA LEU A 77 -0.59 -20.89 -4.99
C LEU A 77 -0.57 -20.34 -6.42
N SER A 78 0.62 -20.11 -6.97
CA SER A 78 0.80 -19.66 -8.36
C SER A 78 0.17 -20.62 -9.36
N ILE A 79 0.31 -21.93 -9.16
CA ILE A 79 -0.33 -22.93 -10.02
C ILE A 79 -1.86 -22.86 -9.91
N LEU A 80 -2.38 -22.70 -8.69
CA LEU A 80 -3.84 -22.64 -8.47
C LEU A 80 -4.48 -21.43 -9.16
N VAL A 81 -3.83 -20.27 -9.11
CA VAL A 81 -4.37 -19.03 -9.67
C VAL A 81 -3.86 -18.69 -11.08
N HIS A 82 -3.08 -19.56 -11.73
CA HIS A 82 -2.50 -19.25 -13.04
C HIS A 82 -3.60 -19.03 -14.10
N PRO A 83 -3.51 -17.98 -14.96
CA PRO A 83 -4.53 -17.69 -15.97
C PRO A 83 -4.76 -18.83 -16.96
N ASP A 84 -3.72 -19.58 -17.32
CA ASP A 84 -3.87 -20.73 -18.23
C ASP A 84 -4.60 -21.92 -17.62
N LYS A 85 -4.57 -22.07 -16.30
CA LYS A 85 -5.36 -23.10 -15.59
C LYS A 85 -6.77 -22.62 -15.25
N ASN A 86 -7.05 -21.33 -15.43
CA ASN A 86 -8.33 -20.68 -15.16
C ASN A 86 -8.86 -19.93 -16.39
N PRO A 87 -9.08 -20.61 -17.53
CA PRO A 87 -9.43 -19.96 -18.80
C PRO A 87 -10.78 -19.23 -18.78
N THR A 88 -11.69 -19.61 -17.88
CA THR A 88 -13.01 -18.95 -17.72
C THR A 88 -12.96 -17.68 -16.88
N ASP A 89 -11.87 -17.44 -16.13
CA ASP A 89 -11.70 -16.29 -15.24
C ASP A 89 -10.28 -15.72 -15.33
N ARG A 90 -9.75 -15.61 -16.57
CA ARG A 90 -8.34 -15.29 -16.83
C ARG A 90 -7.89 -13.98 -16.21
N ASP A 91 -8.72 -12.94 -16.31
CA ASP A 91 -8.36 -11.60 -15.84
C ASP A 91 -8.23 -11.58 -14.30
N ARG A 92 -9.17 -12.21 -13.60
CA ARG A 92 -9.11 -12.32 -12.13
C ARG A 92 -7.99 -13.26 -11.69
N ALA A 93 -7.77 -14.35 -12.41
CA ALA A 93 -6.65 -15.25 -12.17
C ALA A 93 -5.31 -14.51 -12.29
N GLN A 94 -5.13 -13.68 -13.32
CA GLN A 94 -3.94 -12.84 -13.50
C GLN A 94 -3.76 -11.86 -12.33
N GLN A 95 -4.81 -11.14 -11.92
CA GLN A 95 -4.73 -10.23 -10.78
C GLN A 95 -4.35 -10.96 -9.48
N ALA A 96 -4.96 -12.13 -9.23
CA ALA A 96 -4.63 -12.96 -8.07
C ALA A 96 -3.18 -13.46 -8.12
N PHE A 97 -2.70 -13.86 -9.29
CA PHE A 97 -1.30 -14.25 -9.52
C PHE A 97 -0.34 -13.10 -9.21
N ASP A 98 -0.64 -11.89 -9.67
CA ASP A 98 0.20 -10.71 -9.44
C ASP A 98 0.29 -10.37 -7.94
N ILE A 99 -0.81 -10.53 -7.20
CA ILE A 99 -0.83 -10.36 -5.73
C ILE A 99 0.09 -11.38 -5.05
N ILE A 100 -0.02 -12.66 -5.41
CA ILE A 100 0.83 -13.74 -4.87
C ILE A 100 2.30 -13.49 -5.22
N ASN A 101 2.58 -13.08 -6.45
CA ASN A 101 3.92 -12.76 -6.92
C ASN A 101 4.54 -11.56 -6.18
N LYS A 102 3.74 -10.51 -5.94
CA LYS A 102 4.18 -9.35 -5.15
C LYS A 102 4.51 -9.75 -3.72
N ALA A 103 3.68 -10.56 -3.06
CA ALA A 103 3.93 -11.04 -1.71
C ALA A 103 5.20 -11.90 -1.64
N TYR A 104 5.41 -12.78 -2.60
CA TYR A 104 6.63 -13.58 -2.70
C TYR A 104 7.88 -12.70 -2.82
N LYS A 105 7.88 -11.70 -3.72
CA LYS A 105 9.02 -10.79 -3.90
C LYS A 105 9.37 -10.02 -2.62
N ILE A 106 8.37 -9.63 -1.83
CA ILE A 106 8.59 -8.96 -0.54
C ILE A 106 9.29 -9.89 0.45
N LEU A 107 8.94 -11.18 0.46
CA LEU A 107 9.55 -12.15 1.38
C LEU A 107 10.87 -12.74 0.87
N GLU A 108 11.10 -12.72 -0.44
CA GLU A 108 12.36 -13.13 -1.04
C GLU A 108 13.47 -12.10 -0.82
N ASP A 109 13.12 -10.80 -0.81
CA ASP A 109 14.05 -9.73 -0.48
C ASP A 109 14.23 -9.62 1.05
N ASP A 110 15.44 -9.90 1.53
CA ASP A 110 15.74 -9.91 2.97
C ASP A 110 15.41 -8.59 3.66
N THR A 111 15.62 -7.45 2.99
CA THR A 111 15.36 -6.13 3.57
C THR A 111 13.87 -5.87 3.70
N GLN A 112 13.08 -6.22 2.69
CA GLN A 112 11.63 -6.07 2.72
C GLN A 112 10.99 -7.08 3.67
N ARG A 113 11.49 -8.32 3.72
CA ARG A 113 11.07 -9.33 4.68
C ARG A 113 11.33 -8.87 6.11
N ALA A 114 12.51 -8.32 6.40
CA ALA A 114 12.83 -7.78 7.72
C ALA A 114 11.84 -6.69 8.14
N LYS A 115 11.50 -5.76 7.24
CA LYS A 115 10.47 -4.73 7.52
C LYS A 115 9.08 -5.33 7.77
N ALA A 116 8.70 -6.37 7.01
CA ALA A 116 7.43 -7.05 7.23
C ALA A 116 7.40 -7.76 8.59
N LEU A 117 8.52 -8.35 9.03
CA LEU A 117 8.67 -8.96 10.35
C LEU A 117 8.65 -7.93 11.48
N GLU A 118 9.31 -6.78 11.29
CA GLU A 118 9.30 -5.68 12.26
C GLU A 118 7.86 -5.21 12.54
N ILE A 119 7.01 -5.12 11.51
CA ILE A 119 5.57 -4.79 11.68
C ILE A 119 4.85 -5.86 12.52
N VAL A 120 5.15 -7.15 12.29
CA VAL A 120 4.56 -8.25 13.06
C VAL A 120 5.02 -8.21 14.53
N GLU A 121 6.29 -7.93 14.77
CA GLU A 121 6.85 -7.81 16.11
C GLU A 121 6.27 -6.59 16.86
N GLU A 122 6.14 -5.45 16.18
CA GLU A 122 5.47 -4.28 16.73
C GLU A 122 4.00 -4.58 17.07
N ALA A 123 3.31 -5.34 16.23
CA ALA A 123 1.93 -5.75 16.49
C ALA A 123 1.82 -6.64 17.75
N LYS A 124 2.75 -7.59 17.93
CA LYS A 124 2.84 -8.40 19.16
C LYS A 124 3.03 -7.50 20.38
N GLY A 125 4.03 -6.61 20.36
CA GLY A 125 4.29 -5.67 21.46
C GLY A 125 3.10 -4.75 21.78
N ARG A 126 2.43 -4.19 20.77
CA ARG A 126 1.21 -3.38 20.97
C ARG A 126 0.06 -4.19 21.57
N THR A 127 -0.05 -5.46 21.21
CA THR A 127 -1.08 -6.37 21.73
C THR A 127 -0.81 -6.68 23.19
N ASP A 128 0.44 -6.96 23.56
CA ASP A 128 0.85 -7.20 24.95
C ASP A 128 0.59 -5.99 25.84
N MET A 129 0.95 -4.78 25.37
CA MET A 129 0.65 -3.53 26.08
C MET A 129 -0.86 -3.34 26.28
N MET A 130 -1.67 -3.60 25.25
CA MET A 130 -3.13 -3.52 25.35
C MET A 130 -3.68 -4.50 26.40
N ILE A 131 -3.19 -5.74 26.41
CA ILE A 131 -3.60 -6.77 27.37
C ILE A 131 -3.21 -6.36 28.79
N GLU A 132 -2.00 -5.85 28.98
CA GLU A 132 -1.53 -5.35 30.29
C GLU A 132 -2.38 -4.18 30.79
N GLU A 133 -2.73 -3.23 29.92
CA GLU A 133 -3.65 -2.15 30.25
C GLU A 133 -5.04 -2.64 30.65
N LYS A 134 -5.59 -3.64 29.93
CA LYS A 134 -6.87 -4.26 30.29
C LYS A 134 -6.81 -4.87 31.70
N ARG A 135 -5.74 -5.61 32.01
CA ARG A 135 -5.50 -6.19 33.35
C ARG A 135 -5.40 -5.10 34.42
N LYS A 136 -4.65 -4.01 34.16
CA LYS A 136 -4.54 -2.85 35.08
C LYS A 136 -5.89 -2.20 35.35
N LYS A 137 -6.73 -2.03 34.31
CA LYS A 137 -8.09 -1.46 34.44
C LYS A 137 -9.00 -2.37 35.26
N GLN A 138 -9.00 -3.68 35.01
CA GLN A 138 -9.79 -4.64 35.79
C GLN A 138 -9.37 -4.65 37.27
N LYS A 139 -8.06 -4.64 37.55
CA LYS A 139 -7.53 -4.56 38.92
C LYS A 139 -8.00 -3.29 39.64
N LYS A 140 -7.91 -2.13 38.98
CA LYS A 140 -8.40 -0.85 39.52
C LYS A 140 -9.91 -0.85 39.78
N ALA A 141 -10.67 -1.60 38.99
CA ALA A 141 -12.11 -1.78 39.18
C ALA A 141 -12.48 -2.85 40.23
N GLY A 142 -11.49 -3.41 40.96
CA GLY A 142 -11.71 -4.48 41.93
C GLY A 142 -12.20 -5.80 41.31
N LYS A 143 -12.07 -5.98 39.99
CA LYS A 143 -12.44 -7.18 39.25
C LYS A 143 -11.26 -8.14 39.13
N SER A 144 -11.55 -9.41 38.78
CA SER A 144 -10.52 -10.40 38.45
C SER A 144 -9.63 -9.89 37.31
N THR A 145 -8.32 -10.16 37.39
CA THR A 145 -7.33 -9.79 36.37
C THR A 145 -7.25 -10.78 35.21
N LYS A 146 -8.10 -11.81 35.19
CA LYS A 146 -8.20 -12.72 34.05
C LYS A 146 -8.79 -12.00 32.86
N VAL A 147 -8.13 -12.14 31.72
CA VAL A 147 -8.51 -11.53 30.45
C VAL A 147 -8.78 -12.62 29.43
N GLU A 148 -9.54 -12.30 28.40
CA GLU A 148 -9.89 -13.30 27.38
C GLU A 148 -8.67 -13.78 26.60
N GLU A 149 -7.70 -12.90 26.38
CA GLU A 149 -6.45 -13.16 25.68
C GLU A 149 -5.45 -14.01 26.49
N ASP A 150 -5.83 -14.49 27.69
CA ASP A 150 -5.08 -15.54 28.38
C ASP A 150 -5.18 -16.90 27.63
N ASP A 151 -6.23 -17.07 26.82
CA ASP A 151 -6.35 -18.19 25.88
C ASP A 151 -5.39 -17.99 24.68
N PRO A 152 -4.47 -18.95 24.40
CA PRO A 152 -3.53 -18.86 23.27
C PRO A 152 -4.17 -18.57 21.91
N LEU A 153 -5.37 -19.10 21.64
CA LEU A 153 -6.05 -18.86 20.37
C LEU A 153 -6.57 -17.43 20.27
N LYS A 154 -7.11 -16.90 21.36
CA LYS A 154 -7.56 -15.50 21.42
C LYS A 154 -6.38 -14.54 21.36
N TYR A 155 -5.27 -14.88 22.00
CA TYR A 155 -4.03 -14.11 21.87
C TYR A 155 -3.53 -14.07 20.42
N LYS A 156 -3.41 -15.23 19.75
CA LYS A 156 -3.01 -15.30 18.34
C LYS A 156 -3.94 -14.47 17.45
N HIS A 157 -5.25 -14.52 17.70
CA HIS A 157 -6.22 -13.71 16.98
C HIS A 157 -6.05 -12.21 17.24
N ALA A 158 -5.83 -11.78 18.49
CA ALA A 158 -5.59 -10.38 18.82
C ALA A 158 -4.34 -9.82 18.13
N VAL A 159 -3.24 -10.58 18.15
CA VAL A 159 -2.00 -10.25 17.42
C VAL A 159 -2.26 -10.15 15.92
N TYR A 160 -2.99 -11.11 15.34
CA TYR A 160 -3.36 -11.08 13.93
C TYR A 160 -4.15 -9.81 13.57
N VAL A 161 -5.18 -9.46 14.34
CA VAL A 161 -5.99 -8.24 14.13
C VAL A 161 -5.12 -6.98 14.22
N MET A 162 -4.23 -6.92 15.22
CA MET A 162 -3.31 -5.79 15.37
C MET A 162 -2.34 -5.70 14.18
N THR A 163 -1.81 -6.83 13.72
CA THR A 163 -0.90 -6.91 12.58
C THR A 163 -1.57 -6.38 11.31
N MET A 164 -2.78 -6.85 10.99
CA MET A 164 -3.56 -6.35 9.85
C MET A 164 -3.78 -4.84 9.92
N LYS A 165 -4.08 -4.33 11.12
CA LYS A 165 -4.29 -2.89 11.34
C LYS A 165 -3.01 -2.10 11.07
N LEU A 166 -1.85 -2.55 11.54
CA LEU A 166 -0.57 -1.86 11.31
C LEU A 166 -0.20 -1.76 9.84
N PHE A 167 -0.29 -2.88 9.09
CA PHE A 167 -0.06 -2.85 7.64
C PHE A 167 -0.96 -1.81 6.94
N ALA A 168 -2.25 -1.78 7.31
CA ALA A 168 -3.20 -0.83 6.74
C ALA A 168 -2.95 0.63 7.16
N ASP A 169 -2.54 0.88 8.41
CA ASP A 169 -2.19 2.21 8.92
C ASP A 169 -0.93 2.75 8.21
N LEU A 170 0.10 1.92 8.04
CA LEU A 170 1.35 2.29 7.37
C LEU A 170 1.12 2.59 5.89
N GLU A 171 0.32 1.79 5.17
CA GLU A 171 -0.02 2.07 3.77
C GLU A 171 -0.79 3.39 3.62
N ARG A 172 -1.76 3.66 4.52
CA ARG A 172 -2.49 4.94 4.53
C ARG A 172 -1.55 6.11 4.76
N LYS A 173 -0.63 6.00 5.72
CA LYS A 173 0.37 7.03 6.00
C LYS A 173 1.34 7.23 4.83
N ARG A 174 1.74 6.15 4.15
CA ARG A 174 2.58 6.22 2.95
C ARG A 174 1.87 7.00 1.85
N ARG A 175 0.63 6.65 1.53
CA ARG A 175 -0.18 7.32 0.49
C ARG A 175 -0.38 8.81 0.79
N GLN A 176 -0.72 9.15 2.02
CA GLN A 176 -0.85 10.56 2.44
C GLN A 176 0.46 11.33 2.29
N THR A 177 1.59 10.70 2.63
CA THR A 177 2.92 11.31 2.49
C THR A 177 3.29 11.51 1.02
N GLU A 178 3.03 10.50 0.18
CA GLU A 178 3.25 10.56 -1.28
C GLU A 178 2.41 11.66 -1.92
N GLU A 179 1.12 11.74 -1.59
CA GLU A 179 0.20 12.76 -2.08
C GLU A 179 0.67 14.17 -1.69
N ARG A 180 1.01 14.38 -0.41
CA ARG A 180 1.57 15.65 0.07
C ARG A 180 2.85 16.03 -0.69
N ASN A 181 3.76 15.08 -0.88
CA ASN A 181 5.01 15.31 -1.61
C ASN A 181 4.76 15.63 -3.09
N MET A 182 3.79 14.97 -3.73
CA MET A 182 3.40 15.26 -5.12
C MET A 182 2.79 16.64 -5.26
N GLU A 183 1.91 17.03 -4.32
CA GLU A 183 1.29 18.35 -4.32
C GLU A 183 2.34 19.46 -4.10
N GLU A 184 3.29 19.26 -3.19
CA GLU A 184 4.41 20.18 -2.97
C GLU A 184 5.26 20.35 -4.24
N ARG A 185 5.58 19.26 -4.94
CA ARG A 185 6.31 19.30 -6.22
C ARG A 185 5.51 20.03 -7.31
N LYS A 186 4.19 19.84 -7.35
CA LYS A 186 3.30 20.50 -8.30
C LYS A 186 3.28 22.01 -8.05
N ARG A 187 3.05 22.43 -6.79
CA ARG A 187 3.07 23.86 -6.39
C ARG A 187 4.40 24.53 -6.70
N LYS A 188 5.51 23.82 -6.44
CA LYS A 188 6.84 24.33 -6.79
C LYS A 188 7.00 24.57 -8.29
N ARG A 189 6.58 23.61 -9.13
CA ARG A 189 6.62 23.76 -10.59
C ARG A 189 5.73 24.90 -11.08
N GLU A 190 4.53 25.03 -10.53
CA GLU A 190 3.60 26.13 -10.87
C GLU A 190 4.24 27.49 -10.54
N SER A 191 4.86 27.62 -9.37
CA SER A 191 5.59 28.84 -8.98
C SER A 191 6.79 29.13 -9.90
N GLU A 192 7.53 28.10 -10.33
CA GLU A 192 8.65 28.26 -11.28
C GLU A 192 8.15 28.77 -12.65
N ILE A 193 7.03 28.23 -13.15
CA ILE A 193 6.40 28.67 -14.40
C ILE A 193 5.92 30.12 -14.28
N GLU A 194 5.25 30.49 -13.19
CA GLU A 194 4.77 31.86 -12.96
C GLU A 194 5.93 32.86 -12.88
N GLU A 195 7.04 32.49 -12.24
CA GLU A 195 8.25 33.31 -12.25
C GLU A 195 8.86 33.47 -13.64
N GLU A 196 8.89 32.40 -14.44
CA GLU A 196 9.38 32.45 -15.81
C GLU A 196 8.50 33.34 -16.71
N GLU A 197 7.18 33.22 -16.58
CA GLU A 197 6.21 34.07 -17.28
C GLU A 197 6.36 35.54 -16.86
N LYS A 198 6.47 35.81 -15.57
CA LYS A 198 6.72 37.16 -15.07
C LYS A 198 8.04 37.72 -15.60
N LYS A 199 9.11 36.93 -15.59
CA LYS A 199 10.41 37.34 -16.19
C LYS A 199 10.29 37.61 -17.69
N LYS A 200 9.46 36.85 -18.43
CA LYS A 200 9.19 37.11 -19.85
C LYS A 200 8.43 38.41 -20.05
N ILE A 201 7.36 38.62 -19.28
CA ILE A 201 6.54 39.85 -19.31
C ILE A 201 7.40 41.07 -18.97
N ASP A 202 8.22 41.00 -17.91
CA ASP A 202 9.10 42.09 -17.50
C ASP A 202 10.14 42.42 -18.60
N LYS A 203 10.73 41.39 -19.23
CA LYS A 203 11.65 41.58 -20.37
C LYS A 203 10.97 42.21 -21.57
N GLU A 204 9.77 41.76 -21.92
CA GLU A 204 9.00 42.32 -23.03
C GLU A 204 8.57 43.77 -22.75
N TRP A 205 8.11 44.05 -21.53
CA TRP A 205 7.81 45.40 -21.09
C TRP A 205 9.03 46.32 -21.17
N GLN A 206 10.20 45.86 -20.70
CA GLN A 206 11.44 46.63 -20.74
C GLN A 206 11.85 46.93 -22.19
N LYS A 207 11.79 45.93 -23.08
CA LYS A 207 12.05 46.11 -24.51
C LYS A 207 11.11 47.14 -25.13
N ASN A 208 9.80 47.01 -24.92
CA ASN A 208 8.80 47.95 -25.42
C ASN A 208 9.00 49.36 -24.84
N TYR A 209 9.40 49.45 -23.57
CA TYR A 209 9.73 50.71 -22.90
C TYR A 209 10.95 51.37 -23.54
N GLU A 210 12.02 50.62 -23.82
CA GLU A 210 13.24 51.10 -24.45
C GLU A 210 13.02 51.50 -25.92
N GLU A 211 12.28 50.72 -26.70
CA GLU A 211 11.95 51.06 -28.10
C GLU A 211 11.09 52.33 -28.20
N SER A 212 10.20 52.55 -27.22
CA SER A 212 9.41 53.79 -27.14
C SER A 212 10.19 55.00 -26.62
N ARG A 213 11.48 54.84 -26.25
CA ARG A 213 12.31 55.90 -25.65
C ARG A 213 12.45 57.11 -26.57
N ASP A 214 12.79 56.90 -27.83
CA ASP A 214 13.01 58.02 -28.77
C ASP A 214 11.73 58.80 -29.04
N ASN A 215 10.59 58.11 -29.16
CA ASN A 215 9.28 58.75 -29.26
C ASN A 215 8.95 59.57 -28.01
N ARG A 216 9.23 59.06 -26.80
CA ARG A 216 9.05 59.80 -25.55
C ARG A 216 9.99 61.01 -25.47
N ILE A 217 11.27 60.86 -25.83
CA ILE A 217 12.26 61.94 -25.84
C ILE A 217 11.84 63.03 -26.83
N ASN A 218 11.41 62.65 -28.04
CA ASN A 218 10.96 63.58 -29.06
C ASN A 218 9.67 64.31 -28.65
N SER A 219 8.71 63.61 -28.04
CA SER A 219 7.51 64.23 -27.46
C SER A 219 7.85 65.21 -26.33
N TRP A 220 8.84 64.89 -25.48
CA TRP A 220 9.30 65.76 -24.40
C TRP A 220 10.03 67.00 -24.93
N LYS A 221 10.90 66.83 -25.94
CA LYS A 221 11.56 67.96 -26.64
C LYS A 221 10.51 68.88 -27.29
N ALA A 222 9.50 68.31 -27.96
CA ALA A 222 8.40 69.06 -28.57
C ALA A 222 7.56 69.82 -27.53
N PHE A 223 7.27 69.20 -26.39
CA PHE A 223 6.59 69.86 -25.26
C PHE A 223 7.41 71.03 -24.72
N LYS A 224 8.72 70.84 -24.53
CA LYS A 224 9.63 71.89 -24.07
C LYS A 224 9.72 73.05 -25.07
N SER A 225 9.76 72.77 -26.37
CA SER A 225 9.76 73.81 -27.42
C SER A 225 8.41 74.54 -27.57
N ASN A 226 7.29 73.95 -27.12
CA ASN A 226 5.95 74.53 -27.23
C ASN A 226 5.48 75.30 -25.98
N THR A 227 6.41 75.74 -25.11
CA THR A 227 6.13 76.53 -23.90
C THR A 227 5.71 77.99 -24.16
N LYS A 228 5.22 78.31 -25.37
CA LYS A 228 4.66 79.63 -25.73
C LYS A 228 3.17 79.64 -26.07
N SER A 229 2.39 78.59 -25.79
CA SER A 229 0.93 78.72 -25.81
C SER A 229 0.21 77.85 -24.77
N LYS A 230 -0.51 78.51 -23.83
CA LYS A 230 -1.41 77.85 -22.87
C LYS A 230 -2.62 77.27 -23.63
N LYS A 231 -2.71 75.95 -23.75
CA LYS A 231 -3.97 75.26 -24.07
C LYS A 231 -4.17 74.07 -23.13
N LYS A 232 -5.38 73.95 -22.57
CA LYS A 232 -5.77 73.01 -21.50
C LYS A 232 -5.22 71.61 -21.75
N VAL A 233 -4.37 71.14 -20.84
CA VAL A 233 -3.83 69.78 -20.81
C VAL A 233 -4.99 68.82 -20.52
N LYS A 234 -5.31 67.92 -21.45
CA LYS A 234 -6.14 66.75 -21.15
C LYS A 234 -5.32 65.86 -20.23
N GLU A 235 -5.82 65.69 -19.02
CA GLU A 235 -5.31 64.83 -17.96
C GLU A 235 -4.92 63.45 -18.51
N PHE A 236 -3.65 63.09 -18.36
CA PHE A 236 -3.13 61.79 -18.79
C PHE A 236 -3.78 60.70 -17.94
N ARG A 237 -4.68 59.93 -18.54
CA ARG A 237 -5.25 58.74 -17.91
C ARG A 237 -4.37 57.55 -18.30
N PRO A 238 -3.72 56.86 -17.36
CA PRO A 238 -2.95 55.66 -17.68
C PRO A 238 -3.88 54.64 -18.37
N PRO A 239 -3.38 53.89 -19.38
CA PRO A 239 -4.16 52.85 -20.04
C PRO A 239 -4.71 51.88 -19.00
N LYS A 240 -6.03 51.65 -19.00
CA LYS A 240 -6.64 50.68 -18.09
C LYS A 240 -6.01 49.31 -18.34
N HIS A 241 -5.50 48.68 -17.28
CA HIS A 241 -5.07 47.30 -17.30
C HIS A 241 -6.24 46.45 -17.82
N LYS A 242 -6.13 45.91 -19.04
CA LYS A 242 -7.07 44.92 -19.53
C LYS A 242 -6.67 43.61 -18.86
N ALA A 243 -7.42 43.20 -17.84
CA ALA A 243 -7.34 41.83 -17.39
C ALA A 243 -7.72 40.94 -18.57
N GLU A 244 -6.79 40.10 -19.02
CA GLU A 244 -7.11 39.07 -20.01
C GLU A 244 -8.22 38.19 -19.44
N THR A 245 -9.34 38.13 -20.16
CA THR A 245 -10.41 37.19 -19.86
C THR A 245 -9.94 35.80 -20.26
N ARG A 246 -9.52 35.06 -19.22
CA ARG A 246 -9.56 33.60 -18.99
C ARG A 246 -9.53 32.66 -20.18
#